data_AF-A0A2Z4MJ55-F1
#
_entry.id   AF-A0A2Z4MJ55-F1
#
_cell.length_a   1.000
_cell.length_b   1.000
_cell.length_c   1.000
_cell.angle_alpha   90.00
_cell.angle_beta   90.00
_cell.angle_gamma   90.00
#
_symmetry.space_group_name_H-M   'P 1'
#
loop_
_entity.id
_entity.type
_entity.pdbx_description
1 polymer ?
#
loop_
_entity_poly.entity_id
_entity_poly.type
_entity_poly.pdbx_seq_one_letter_code
_entity_poly.pdbx_strand_id
1 'polypeptide(L)' 'MTISMDDLEQSCWECEGKGILLNENKQEESCPKCQGKGAILTAQGQTLLHFIKKHL' A
#
# COMPACT_ATOMS: atom_id res chain seq x y z
N MET A 1 11.20 15.84 -11.54
CA MET A 1 11.61 14.56 -10.94
C MET A 1 11.14 13.47 -11.89
N THR A 2 11.97 12.49 -12.23
CA THR A 2 11.65 11.51 -13.30
C THR A 2 10.66 10.44 -12.84
N ILE A 3 10.62 10.14 -11.54
CA ILE A 3 9.65 9.27 -10.87
C ILE A 3 9.33 9.92 -9.52
N SER A 4 8.04 10.11 -9.21
CA SER A 4 7.53 10.64 -7.93
C SER A 4 6.98 9.52 -7.04
N MET A 5 6.62 9.82 -5.79
CA MET A 5 6.01 8.81 -4.90
C MET A 5 4.65 8.33 -5.40
N ASP A 6 3.86 9.23 -6.00
CA ASP A 6 2.55 8.89 -6.55
C ASP A 6 2.64 7.92 -7.74
N ASP A 7 3.79 7.89 -8.43
CA ASP A 7 4.07 6.92 -9.49
C ASP A 7 4.36 5.52 -8.94
N LEU A 8 4.75 5.39 -7.65
CA LEU A 8 5.15 4.14 -7.02
C LEU A 8 4.06 3.54 -6.14
N GLU A 9 3.31 4.39 -5.44
CA GLU A 9 2.24 3.99 -4.55
C GLU A 9 1.06 4.96 -4.61
N GLN A 10 -0.11 4.43 -4.30
CA GLN A 10 -1.36 5.17 -4.22
C GLN A 10 -1.99 4.87 -2.88
N SER A 11 -2.67 5.85 -2.29
CA SER A 11 -3.45 5.65 -1.07
C SER A 11 -4.42 4.48 -1.25
N CYS A 12 -4.44 3.57 -0.28
CA CYS A 12 -5.36 2.45 -0.30
C CYS A 12 -6.79 2.97 -0.26
N TRP A 13 -7.57 2.67 -1.29
CA TRP A 13 -8.94 3.16 -1.44
C TRP A 13 -9.94 2.52 -0.46
N GLU A 14 -9.57 1.42 0.19
CA GLU A 14 -10.44 0.74 1.14
C GLU A 14 -10.34 1.37 2.54
N CYS A 15 -9.13 1.69 3.00
CA CYS A 15 -8.90 2.33 4.30
C CYS A 15 -8.57 3.81 4.21
N GLU A 16 -8.71 4.41 3.02
CA GLU A 16 -8.42 5.83 2.75
C GLU A 16 -7.04 6.28 3.27
N GLY A 17 -6.00 5.48 3.03
CA GLY A 17 -4.65 5.80 3.50
C GLY A 17 -4.33 5.43 4.95
N LYS A 18 -5.32 5.03 5.76
CA LYS A 18 -5.13 4.82 7.22
C LYS A 18 -4.42 3.53 7.60
N GLY A 19 -4.47 2.52 6.74
CA GLY A 19 -3.96 1.17 7.02
C GLY A 19 -4.85 0.33 7.94
N ILE A 20 -5.92 0.90 8.51
CA ILE A 20 -6.81 0.23 9.45
C ILE A 20 -8.29 0.37 9.02
N LEU A 21 -9.10 -0.61 9.40
CA LEU A 21 -10.56 -0.63 9.25
C LEU A 21 -11.20 -0.94 10.61
N LEU A 22 -12.45 -0.55 10.80
CA LEU A 22 -13.25 -0.96 11.95
C LEU A 22 -14.07 -2.18 11.57
N ASN A 23 -13.91 -3.27 12.32
CA ASN A 23 -14.73 -4.46 12.15
C ASN A 23 -16.13 -4.29 12.75
N GLU A 24 -16.98 -5.30 12.60
CA GLU A 24 -18.38 -5.30 13.10
C GLU A 24 -18.47 -5.07 14.63
N ASN A 25 -17.41 -5.42 15.38
CA ASN A 25 -17.30 -5.22 16.81
C ASN A 25 -16.68 -3.87 17.20
N LYS A 26 -16.51 -2.96 16.23
CA LYS A 26 -15.85 -1.64 16.39
C LYS A 26 -14.40 -1.76 16.88
N GLN A 27 -13.73 -2.85 16.59
CA GLN A 27 -12.30 -3.01 16.86
C GLN A 27 -11.51 -2.64 15.61
N GLU A 28 -10.36 -2.00 15.81
CA GLU A 28 -9.43 -1.69 14.74
C GLU A 28 -8.73 -2.97 14.26
N GLU A 29 -8.81 -3.23 12.97
CA GLU A 29 -8.08 -4.31 12.31
C GLU A 29 -7.23 -3.75 11.17
N SER A 30 -6.11 -4.40 10.87
CA SER A 30 -5.29 -4.03 9.73
C SER A 30 -6.09 -4.23 8.44
N CYS A 31 -6.10 -3.20 7.58
CA CYS A 31 -6.76 -3.28 6.29
C CYS A 31 -6.17 -4.44 5.48
N PRO A 32 -6.97 -5.46 5.09
CA PRO A 32 -6.46 -6.68 4.47
C PRO A 32 -5.85 -6.41 3.09
N LYS A 33 -6.31 -5.36 2.41
CA LYS A 33 -5.92 -5.04 1.05
C LYS A 33 -4.57 -4.36 0.91
N CYS A 34 -4.27 -3.42 1.79
CA CYS A 34 -2.93 -2.83 1.88
C CYS A 34 -2.05 -3.52 2.94
N GLN A 35 -2.57 -4.55 3.62
CA GLN A 35 -1.89 -5.28 4.69
C GLN A 35 -1.37 -4.35 5.80
N GLY A 36 -2.21 -3.41 6.24
CA GLY A 36 -1.84 -2.45 7.28
C GLY A 36 -1.03 -1.24 6.83
N LYS A 37 -0.59 -1.18 5.56
CA LYS A 37 0.36 -0.15 5.10
C LYS A 37 -0.26 1.20 4.78
N GLY A 38 -1.56 1.25 4.52
CA GLY A 38 -2.25 2.46 4.06
C GLY A 38 -2.05 2.79 2.58
N ALA A 39 -1.08 2.17 1.90
CA ALA A 39 -0.83 2.39 0.47
C ALA A 39 -0.77 1.08 -0.31
N ILE A 40 -1.05 1.16 -1.61
CA ILE A 40 -0.96 0.05 -2.57
C ILE A 40 0.04 0.45 -3.65
N LEU A 41 0.97 -0.46 -3.96
CA LEU A 41 1.96 -0.24 -5.00
C LEU A 41 1.30 -0.23 -6.38
N THR A 42 1.69 0.75 -7.19
CA THR A 42 1.39 0.79 -8.62
C THR A 42 2.16 -0.31 -9.37
N ALA A 43 1.86 -0.50 -10.66
CA ALA A 43 2.65 -1.41 -11.49
C ALA A 43 4.15 -1.05 -11.54
N GLN A 44 4.48 0.25 -11.55
CA GLN A 44 5.87 0.72 -11.54
C GLN A 44 6.53 0.44 -10.19
N GLY A 45 5.86 0.74 -9.07
CA GLY A 45 6.35 0.43 -7.73
C GLY A 45 6.56 -1.07 -7.50
N GLN A 46 5.64 -1.91 -7.98
CA GLN A 46 5.79 -3.37 -7.94
C GLN A 46 7.00 -3.85 -8.74
N THR A 47 7.22 -3.30 -9.94
CA THR A 47 8.36 -3.65 -10.79
C THR A 47 9.69 -3.33 -10.11
N LEU A 48 9.83 -2.12 -9.58
CA LEU A 48 11.04 -1.70 -8.87
C LEU A 48 11.25 -2.53 -7.61
N LEU A 49 10.22 -2.72 -6.79
CA LEU A 49 10.34 -3.51 -5.56
C LEU A 49 10.71 -4.97 -5.87
N HIS A 50 10.13 -5.56 -6.91
CA HIS A 50 10.48 -6.91 -7.35
C HIS A 50 11.95 -6.99 -7.77
N PHE A 51 12.43 -6.02 -8.56
CA PHE A 51 13.82 -5.97 -8.99
C PHE A 51 14.78 -5.88 -7.79
N ILE A 52 14.52 -4.95 -6.86
CA ILE A 52 15.32 -4.77 -5.64
C ILE A 52 15.33 -6.06 -4.81
N LYS A 53 14.17 -6.67 -4.51
CA LYS A 53 14.06 -7.92 -3.74
C LYS A 53 14.75 -9.12 -4.40
N LYS A 54 14.91 -9.11 -5.72
CA LYS A 54 15.55 -10.21 -6.46
C LYS A 54 17.07 -10.13 -6.41
N HIS A 55 17.63 -8.94 -6.21
CA HIS A 55 19.05 -8.65 -6.42
C HIS A 55 19.78 -8.12 -5.16
N LEU A 56 19.06 -7.90 -4.07
CA LEU A 56 19.59 -7.65 -2.72
C LEU A 56 19.33 -8.85 -1.82
#